data_AF-A0A3D4P636-F1
#
_entry.id   AF-A0A3D4P636-F1
#
_cell.length_a   1.000
_cell.length_b   1.000
_cell.length_c   1.000
_cell.angle_alpha   90.00
_cell.angle_beta   90.00
_cell.angle_gamma   90.00
#
_symmetry.space_group_name_H-M   'P 1'
#
loop_
_entity.id
_entity.type
_entity.pdbx_description
1 polymer ?
#
loop_
_entity_poly.entity_id
_entity_poly.type
_entity_poly.pdbx_seq_one_letter_code
_entity_poly.pdbx_strand_id
1 'polypeptide(L)'
;MLLGSSGSVNGINQGYVESDLMITANQWRNRYNEGEFGITGTYFTLEQATPQTTQVDIAPSSLGYGIPGQDNATGDGFILYSQQSVQQRFAGAIIANGAEHFVAVRYLNSQWQYAHNDVWVNFTPTTGDRLIAA
;
A
#
# COMPACT_ATOMS: atom_id res chain seq x y z
N MET A 1 -9.97 -4.49 -0.52
CA MET A 1 -9.48 -4.46 0.89
C MET A 1 -9.28 -5.88 1.38
N LEU A 2 -8.30 -6.14 2.26
CA LEU A 2 -7.95 -7.45 2.82
C LEU A 2 -8.31 -7.57 4.31
N LEU A 3 -9.40 -6.93 4.74
CA LEU A 3 -9.94 -7.06 6.10
C LEU A 3 -10.31 -8.53 6.41
N GLY A 4 -9.88 -9.03 7.56
CA GLY A 4 -10.08 -10.41 8.02
C GLY A 4 -9.22 -11.45 7.30
N SER A 5 -8.38 -11.05 6.34
CA SER A 5 -7.48 -11.96 5.64
C SER A 5 -6.19 -12.21 6.42
N SER A 6 -5.59 -13.39 6.24
CA SER A 6 -4.33 -13.79 6.85
C SER A 6 -3.45 -14.58 5.84
N GLY A 7 -2.27 -15.00 6.29
CA GLY A 7 -1.28 -15.70 5.44
C GLY A 7 -0.36 -14.74 4.67
N SER A 8 0.22 -15.22 3.58
CA SER A 8 1.13 -14.45 2.74
C SER A 8 0.89 -14.69 1.25
N VAL A 9 1.21 -13.68 0.44
CA VAL A 9 1.25 -13.75 -1.01
C VAL A 9 2.71 -13.56 -1.42
N ASN A 10 3.30 -14.57 -2.06
CA ASN A 10 4.66 -14.53 -2.59
C ASN A 10 5.70 -13.91 -1.62
N GLY A 11 5.61 -14.26 -0.34
CA GLY A 11 6.54 -13.79 0.71
C GLY A 11 6.14 -12.50 1.44
N ILE A 12 5.02 -11.85 1.10
CA ILE A 12 4.50 -10.69 1.83
C ILE A 12 3.26 -11.10 2.62
N ASN A 13 3.24 -10.83 3.92
CA ASN A 13 2.05 -11.09 4.75
C ASN A 13 0.87 -10.22 4.30
N GLN A 14 -0.36 -10.72 4.42
CA GLN A 14 -1.54 -10.00 3.96
C GLN A 14 -2.61 -9.81 5.03
N GLY A 15 -3.42 -8.78 4.84
CA GLY A 15 -4.64 -8.50 5.58
C GLY A 15 -4.45 -7.84 6.93
N TYR A 16 -5.55 -7.55 7.60
CA TYR A 16 -5.61 -6.88 8.90
C TYR A 16 -6.96 -7.25 9.55
N VAL A 17 -7.09 -7.12 10.86
CA VAL A 17 -8.30 -7.60 11.58
C VAL A 17 -9.34 -6.52 11.84
N GLU A 18 -8.93 -5.25 11.82
CA GLU A 18 -9.79 -4.09 12.07
C GLU A 18 -9.18 -2.86 11.41
N SER A 19 -9.99 -1.94 10.88
CA SER A 19 -9.52 -0.67 10.29
C SER A 19 -10.68 0.25 9.95
N ASP A 20 -10.41 1.55 9.88
CA ASP A 20 -11.27 2.56 9.24
C ASP A 20 -10.74 3.01 7.86
N LEU A 21 -9.70 2.35 7.33
CA LEU A 21 -9.10 2.69 6.04
C LEU A 21 -10.09 2.48 4.90
N MET A 22 -10.19 3.49 4.05
CA MET A 22 -10.94 3.44 2.80
C MET A 22 -10.01 3.77 1.64
N ILE A 23 -10.08 2.97 0.58
CA ILE A 23 -9.33 3.18 -0.66
C ILE A 23 -10.32 3.48 -1.77
N THR A 24 -10.10 4.59 -2.47
CA THR A 24 -10.93 5.03 -3.60
C THR A 24 -10.12 4.94 -4.88
N ALA A 25 -10.49 4.06 -5.79
CA ALA A 25 -9.82 3.94 -7.09
C ALA A 25 -9.99 5.20 -7.94
N ASN A 26 -9.01 5.44 -8.80
CA ASN A 26 -8.91 6.57 -9.71
C ASN A 26 -9.05 7.93 -9.02
N GLN A 27 -8.29 8.14 -7.94
CA GLN A 27 -8.35 9.36 -7.18
C GLN A 27 -6.97 9.85 -6.73
N TRP A 28 -6.70 11.13 -6.98
CA TRP A 28 -5.55 11.85 -6.45
C TRP A 28 -5.98 13.22 -5.93
N ARG A 29 -5.63 13.56 -4.69
CA ARG A 29 -6.01 14.81 -4.01
C ARG A 29 -7.52 15.08 -4.08
N ASN A 30 -8.32 14.04 -3.85
CA ASN A 30 -9.79 14.05 -3.93
C ASN A 30 -10.36 14.47 -5.31
N ARG A 31 -9.59 14.29 -6.39
CA ARG A 31 -10.05 14.47 -7.77
C ARG A 31 -9.83 13.19 -8.56
N TYR A 32 -10.63 12.98 -9.60
CA TYR A 32 -10.42 11.87 -10.53
C TYR A 32 -9.01 11.96 -11.13
N ASN A 33 -8.25 10.87 -11.02
CA ASN A 33 -6.99 10.67 -11.71
C ASN A 33 -6.81 9.18 -11.96
N GLU A 34 -6.54 8.78 -13.21
CA GLU A 34 -6.61 7.37 -13.59
C GLU A 34 -5.39 6.60 -13.10
N GLY A 35 -5.62 5.48 -12.41
CA GLY A 35 -4.54 4.60 -11.96
C GLY A 35 -4.01 4.90 -10.56
N GLU A 36 -4.27 6.08 -9.97
CA GLU A 36 -3.98 6.34 -8.56
C GLU A 36 -5.14 6.04 -7.62
N PHE A 37 -4.84 6.00 -6.32
CA PHE A 37 -5.82 5.66 -5.31
C PHE A 37 -5.88 6.71 -4.21
N GLY A 38 -7.07 7.22 -3.94
CA GLY A 38 -7.34 7.99 -2.74
C GLY A 38 -7.29 7.08 -1.52
N ILE A 39 -6.82 7.60 -0.39
CA ILE A 39 -6.83 6.89 0.89
C ILE A 39 -7.32 7.82 1.99
N THR A 40 -8.21 7.31 2.84
CA THR A 40 -8.65 7.94 4.08
C THR A 40 -8.64 6.92 5.22
N GLY A 41 -8.79 7.41 6.45
CA GLY A 41 -8.78 6.62 7.67
C GLY A 41 -7.67 7.06 8.62
N THR A 42 -7.61 6.42 9.77
CA THR A 42 -6.76 6.79 10.90
C THR A 42 -6.03 5.61 11.51
N TYR A 43 -6.44 4.36 11.23
CA TYR A 43 -5.74 3.18 11.74
C TYR A 43 -6.07 1.88 11.00
N PHE A 44 -5.24 0.87 11.24
CA PHE A 44 -5.58 -0.53 11.05
C PHE A 44 -4.86 -1.40 12.08
N THR A 45 -5.39 -2.59 12.33
CA THR A 45 -4.88 -3.52 13.34
C THR A 45 -4.34 -4.77 12.67
N LEU A 46 -3.04 -5.03 12.85
CA LEU A 46 -2.36 -6.22 12.34
C LEU A 46 -2.44 -7.36 13.34
N GLU A 47 -2.64 -8.58 12.84
CA GLU A 47 -2.38 -9.80 13.59
C GLU A 47 -0.88 -10.11 13.56
N GLN A 48 -0.26 -10.19 14.73
CA GLN A 48 1.17 -10.59 14.87
C GLN A 48 1.28 -12.09 15.13
N ALA A 49 0.60 -12.56 16.16
CA ALA A 49 0.49 -13.97 16.53
C ALA A 49 -0.79 -14.14 17.32
N THR A 50 -1.71 -15.00 16.91
CA THR A 50 -3.01 -15.15 17.59
C THR A 50 -2.81 -15.43 19.10
N PRO A 51 -3.40 -14.66 20.04
CA PRO A 51 -4.38 -13.57 19.87
C PRO A 51 -3.79 -12.14 19.93
N GLN A 52 -2.47 -11.98 19.87
CA GLN A 52 -1.80 -10.69 19.88
C GLN A 52 -1.98 -9.93 18.56
N THR A 53 -2.44 -8.69 18.69
CA THR A 53 -2.56 -7.73 17.61
C THR A 53 -1.76 -6.47 17.89
N THR A 54 -1.54 -5.67 16.86
CA THR A 54 -0.91 -4.36 16.98
C THR A 54 -1.63 -3.37 16.10
N GLN A 55 -2.12 -2.31 16.71
CA GLN A 55 -2.69 -1.18 16.00
C GLN A 55 -1.57 -0.34 15.39
N VAL A 56 -1.76 0.02 14.13
CA VAL A 56 -0.95 0.98 13.40
C VAL A 56 -1.79 2.24 13.24
N ASP A 57 -1.38 3.31 13.90
CA ASP A 57 -1.99 4.62 13.76
C ASP A 57 -1.43 5.33 12.54
N ILE A 58 -2.32 5.93 11.74
CA ILE A 58 -2.00 6.65 10.52
C ILE A 58 -2.32 8.12 10.72
N ALA A 59 -1.28 8.93 10.79
CA ALA A 59 -1.44 10.38 10.84
C ALA A 59 -2.07 10.89 9.53
N PRO A 60 -3.05 11.80 9.56
CA PRO A 60 -3.65 12.35 8.35
C PRO A 60 -2.63 12.98 7.38
N SER A 61 -1.54 13.56 7.90
CA SER A 61 -0.46 14.10 7.08
C SER A 61 0.31 13.04 6.30
N SER A 62 0.33 11.79 6.78
CA SER A 62 1.03 10.66 6.18
C SER A 62 0.32 10.09 4.96
N LEU A 63 -0.97 10.40 4.78
CA LEU A 63 -1.76 9.98 3.63
C LEU A 63 -1.44 10.78 2.36
N GLY A 64 -0.87 11.97 2.52
CA GLY A 64 -0.51 12.85 1.41
C GLY A 64 -1.71 13.15 0.50
N TYR A 65 -1.49 13.11 -0.80
CA TYR A 65 -2.53 13.28 -1.83
C TYR A 65 -3.20 11.96 -2.22
N GLY A 66 -2.64 10.82 -1.82
CA GLY A 66 -3.10 9.51 -2.24
C GLY A 66 -1.94 8.52 -2.36
N ILE A 67 -2.28 7.29 -2.73
CA ILE A 67 -1.36 6.20 -3.00
C ILE A 67 -0.97 6.27 -4.49
N PRO A 68 0.33 6.41 -4.80
CA PRO A 68 0.81 6.38 -6.18
C PRO A 68 0.54 5.03 -6.84
N GLY A 69 0.02 5.11 -8.07
CA GLY A 69 -0.16 3.97 -8.97
C GLY A 69 0.50 4.21 -10.32
N GLN A 70 -0.02 3.55 -11.35
CA GLN A 70 0.36 3.77 -12.75
C GLN A 70 -0.92 3.98 -13.57
N ASP A 71 -0.95 5.06 -14.33
CA ASP A 71 -1.97 5.34 -15.34
C ASP A 71 -2.18 4.15 -16.28
N ASN A 72 -3.44 3.78 -16.50
CA ASN A 72 -3.86 2.70 -17.40
C ASN A 72 -3.30 1.30 -17.05
N ALA A 73 -2.75 1.08 -15.84
CA ALA A 73 -2.30 -0.24 -15.45
C ALA A 73 -3.49 -1.21 -15.35
N THR A 74 -3.33 -2.38 -15.97
CA THR A 74 -4.31 -3.48 -15.93
C THR A 74 -3.70 -4.73 -15.31
N GLY A 75 -4.53 -5.60 -14.78
CA GLY A 75 -4.14 -6.88 -14.18
C GLY A 75 -4.20 -6.86 -12.66
N ASP A 76 -3.66 -7.90 -12.04
CA ASP A 76 -3.69 -8.05 -10.59
C ASP A 76 -2.65 -7.14 -9.92
N GLY A 77 -3.07 -6.47 -8.86
CA GLY A 77 -2.24 -5.59 -8.07
C GLY A 77 -2.69 -5.59 -6.61
N PHE A 78 -1.90 -4.94 -5.76
CA PHE A 78 -2.17 -4.80 -4.35
C PHE A 78 -1.80 -3.41 -3.87
N ILE A 79 -2.37 -2.99 -2.75
CA ILE A 79 -1.84 -1.87 -1.97
C ILE A 79 -0.96 -2.45 -0.86
N LEU A 80 0.30 -2.06 -0.87
CA LEU A 80 1.28 -2.39 0.15
C LEU A 80 1.28 -1.30 1.22
N TYR A 81 1.22 -1.69 2.50
CA TYR A 81 1.73 -0.92 3.61
C TYR A 81 3.18 -1.34 3.91
N SER A 82 4.07 -0.37 4.09
CA SER A 82 5.45 -0.57 4.52
C SER A 82 5.67 0.17 5.83
N GLN A 83 6.14 -0.52 6.87
CA GLN A 83 6.45 0.12 8.17
C GLN A 83 7.52 1.21 8.03
N GLN A 84 8.51 1.03 7.14
CA GLN A 84 9.42 2.10 6.76
C GLN A 84 8.74 3.00 5.71
N SER A 85 8.92 4.32 5.83
CA SER A 85 8.40 5.23 4.81
C SER A 85 8.88 4.82 3.41
N VAL A 86 7.95 4.65 2.47
CA VAL A 86 8.21 4.31 1.07
C VAL A 86 9.00 5.42 0.38
N GLN A 87 8.85 6.67 0.84
CA GLN A 87 9.61 7.83 0.35
C GLN A 87 11.12 7.68 0.61
N GLN A 88 11.48 7.07 1.74
CA GLN A 88 12.88 6.80 2.11
C GLN A 88 13.37 5.46 1.57
N ARG A 89 12.53 4.42 1.68
CA ARG A 89 12.86 3.06 1.28
C ARG A 89 13.11 2.95 -0.22
N PHE A 90 12.36 3.71 -1.01
CA PHE A 90 12.49 3.78 -2.45
C PHE A 90 13.14 5.10 -2.90
N ALA A 91 14.04 5.63 -2.05
CA ALA A 91 15.00 6.72 -2.30
C ALA A 91 14.56 7.77 -3.33
N GLY A 92 13.47 8.49 -3.04
CA GLY A 92 13.02 9.65 -3.83
C GLY A 92 12.12 9.35 -5.04
N ALA A 93 11.72 8.09 -5.24
CA ALA A 93 10.96 7.63 -6.42
C ALA A 93 9.54 7.14 -6.07
N ILE A 94 8.81 7.85 -5.20
CA ILE A 94 7.38 7.59 -4.95
C ILE A 94 6.71 8.95 -4.95
N ILE A 95 6.38 9.49 -6.12
CA ILE A 95 5.66 10.75 -6.39
C ILE A 95 5.56 11.71 -5.19
N ALA A 96 6.20 12.88 -5.28
CA ALA A 96 6.16 13.89 -4.22
C ALA A 96 4.73 14.17 -3.71
N ASN A 97 4.58 14.22 -2.38
CA ASN A 97 3.30 14.35 -1.65
C ASN A 97 2.39 13.12 -1.71
N GLY A 98 2.84 11.97 -2.22
CA GLY A 98 2.13 10.70 -2.05
C GLY A 98 2.16 10.21 -0.61
N ALA A 99 1.37 9.17 -0.33
CA ALA A 99 1.32 8.52 0.96
C ALA A 99 2.72 8.05 1.40
N GLU A 100 3.06 8.24 2.67
CA GLU A 100 4.39 7.95 3.18
C GLU A 100 4.64 6.46 3.39
N HIS A 101 3.59 5.67 3.60
CA HIS A 101 3.69 4.25 3.96
C HIS A 101 2.93 3.32 3.00
N PHE A 102 2.27 3.87 1.98
CA PHE A 102 1.42 3.11 1.07
C PHE A 102 1.87 3.27 -0.38
N VAL A 103 1.87 2.19 -1.14
CA VAL A 103 2.17 2.18 -2.58
C VAL A 103 1.43 1.05 -3.28
N ALA A 104 1.04 1.25 -4.54
CA ALA A 104 0.54 0.16 -5.38
C ALA A 104 1.70 -0.78 -5.76
N VAL A 105 1.49 -2.08 -5.66
CA VAL A 105 2.48 -3.12 -5.99
C VAL A 105 1.86 -4.21 -6.85
N ARG A 106 2.71 -4.94 -7.57
CA ARG A 106 2.32 -6.16 -8.29
C ARG A 106 3.41 -7.21 -8.19
N TYR A 107 3.02 -8.47 -8.41
CA TYR A 107 3.94 -9.58 -8.53
C TYR A 107 3.94 -10.09 -9.97
N LEU A 108 5.06 -9.92 -10.67
CA LEU A 108 5.18 -10.29 -12.08
C LEU A 108 6.54 -10.95 -12.33
N ASN A 109 6.56 -12.04 -13.10
CA ASN A 109 7.79 -12.78 -13.44
C ASN A 109 8.61 -13.17 -12.21
N SER A 110 7.94 -13.64 -11.16
CA SER A 110 8.53 -14.01 -9.87
C SER A 110 9.17 -12.86 -9.08
N GLN A 111 8.84 -11.61 -9.41
CA GLN A 111 9.43 -10.42 -8.80
C GLN A 111 8.35 -9.43 -8.33
N TRP A 112 8.54 -8.89 -7.13
CA TRP A 112 7.72 -7.78 -6.63
C TRP A 112 8.14 -6.46 -7.26
N GLN A 113 7.15 -5.67 -7.66
CA GLN A 113 7.34 -4.35 -8.24
C GLN A 113 6.41 -3.34 -7.58
N TYR A 114 6.88 -2.12 -7.34
CA TYR A 114 6.03 -1.00 -6.93
C TYR A 114 5.79 -0.06 -8.10
N ALA A 115 4.66 0.62 -8.08
CA ALA A 115 4.30 1.61 -9.08
C ALA A 115 5.05 2.92 -8.83
N HIS A 116 5.61 3.49 -9.89
CA HIS A 116 6.25 4.79 -9.89
C HIS A 116 5.83 5.57 -11.13
N ASN A 117 4.64 6.17 -11.06
CA ASN A 117 4.01 6.80 -12.21
C ASN A 117 3.95 5.79 -13.36
N ASP A 118 4.55 6.08 -14.52
CA ASP A 118 4.49 5.26 -15.73
C ASP A 118 5.36 3.98 -15.72
N VAL A 119 6.07 3.70 -14.63
CA VAL A 119 7.00 2.55 -14.57
C VAL A 119 6.79 1.68 -13.34
N TRP A 120 7.13 0.39 -13.48
CA TRP A 120 7.19 -0.56 -12.37
C TRP A 120 8.63 -0.84 -12.01
N VAL A 121 8.96 -0.69 -10.73
CA VAL A 121 10.33 -0.84 -10.24
C VAL A 121 10.41 -2.04 -9.31
N ASN A 122 11.38 -2.92 -9.58
CA ASN A 122 11.60 -4.10 -8.77
C ASN A 122 12.02 -3.70 -7.34
N PHE A 123 11.46 -4.38 -6.34
CA PHE A 123 11.91 -4.28 -4.96
C PHE A 123 11.90 -5.64 -4.26
N THR A 124 12.66 -5.72 -3.18
CA THR A 124 12.64 -6.86 -2.26
C THR A 124 11.78 -6.49 -1.06
N PRO A 125 10.76 -7.31 -0.71
CA PRO A 125 9.98 -7.09 0.49
C PRO A 125 10.83 -7.13 1.76
N THR A 126 10.40 -6.41 2.79
CA THR A 126 11.06 -6.39 4.11
C THR A 126 10.07 -6.82 5.20
N THR A 127 10.57 -7.13 6.40
CA THR A 127 9.78 -7.70 7.51
C THR A 127 8.63 -6.81 8.03
N GLY A 128 8.52 -5.56 7.58
CA GLY A 128 7.41 -4.65 7.92
C GLY A 128 6.37 -4.49 6.82
N ASP A 129 6.44 -5.28 5.75
CA ASP A 129 5.54 -5.21 4.61
C ASP A 129 4.24 -5.97 4.83
N ARG A 130 3.13 -5.33 4.46
CA ARG A 130 1.79 -5.92 4.53
C ARG A 130 0.94 -5.54 3.33
N LEU A 131 0.34 -6.52 2.67
CA LEU A 131 -0.70 -6.25 1.67
C LEU A 131 -2.00 -5.92 2.38
N ILE A 132 -2.59 -4.76 2.11
CA ILE A 132 -3.82 -4.29 2.77
C ILE A 132 -5.04 -4.25 1.83
N ALA A 133 -4.82 -4.23 0.52
CA ALA A 133 -5.87 -4.35 -0.48
C ALA A 133 -5.36 -5.10 -1.71
N ALA A 134 -6.28 -5.75 -2.42
CA ALA A 134 -6.14 -6.33 -3.75
C ALA A 134 -7.29 -5.76 -4.60
#